data_AF-A0A4T0C2T6-F1
#
_entry.id   AF-A0A4T0C2T6-F1
#
_cell.length_a   1.000
_cell.length_b   1.000
_cell.length_c   1.000
_cell.angle_alpha   90.00
_cell.angle_beta   90.00
_cell.angle_gamma   90.00
#
_symmetry.space_group_name_H-M   'P 1'
#
loop_
_entity.id
_entity.type
_entity.pdbx_description
1 polymer ?
#
loop_
_entity_poly.entity_id
_entity_poly.type
_entity_poly.pdbx_seq_one_letter_code
_entity_poly.pdbx_strand_id
1 'polypeptide(L)'
;MALTMDKILLHGYCWGNAFWYASRGLCRVYDPLMVIGWFRPPVETHLKASDLELYNVRTDGWCLISLAASLLVLSRAYSRGGLNRSYSKAFIAVSIFHHITTMMGAYQHYKLDSHYTKAMWIGVWVNAFLTAVGGIVLGGLGSDSVSRQKIA
;
A
#
# COMPACT_ATOMS: atom_id res chain seq x y z
N MET A 1 -10.54 -7.13 -27.96
CA MET A 1 -11.38 -7.78 -26.92
C MET A 1 -12.61 -6.91 -26.73
N ALA A 2 -13.82 -7.47 -26.79
CA ALA A 2 -15.05 -6.70 -26.63
C ALA A 2 -15.17 -6.14 -25.20
N LEU A 3 -15.72 -4.92 -25.10
CA LEU A 3 -16.12 -4.31 -23.83
C LEU A 3 -17.41 -5.00 -23.38
N THR A 4 -17.35 -5.67 -22.23
CA THR A 4 -18.48 -6.41 -21.66
C THR A 4 -18.97 -5.70 -20.40
N MET A 5 -20.25 -5.90 -20.04
CA MET A 5 -20.87 -5.20 -18.91
C MET A 5 -20.15 -5.49 -17.59
N ASP A 6 -19.73 -6.73 -17.35
CA ASP A 6 -18.91 -7.13 -16.20
C ASP A 6 -17.61 -6.33 -16.09
N LYS A 7 -16.92 -6.08 -17.21
CA LYS A 7 -15.69 -5.26 -17.23
C LYS A 7 -15.99 -3.82 -16.89
N ILE A 8 -17.08 -3.26 -17.38
CA ILE A 8 -17.49 -1.88 -17.07
C ILE A 8 -17.79 -1.76 -15.57
N LEU A 9 -18.59 -2.69 -15.03
CA LEU A 9 -18.99 -2.68 -13.62
C LEU A 9 -17.79 -2.84 -12.69
N LEU A 10 -16.91 -3.82 -12.96
CA LEU A 10 -15.70 -4.00 -12.16
C LEU A 10 -14.77 -2.79 -12.27
N HIS A 11 -14.59 -2.23 -13.47
CA HIS A 11 -13.75 -1.06 -13.67
C HIS A 11 -14.27 0.12 -12.85
N GLY A 12 -15.57 0.43 -12.95
CA GLY A 12 -16.21 1.49 -12.17
C GLY A 12 -16.08 1.27 -10.67
N TYR A 13 -16.35 0.05 -10.18
CA TYR A 13 -16.23 -0.29 -8.77
C TYR A 13 -14.79 -0.12 -8.25
N CYS A 14 -13.80 -0.66 -8.95
CA CYS A 14 -12.40 -0.53 -8.55
C CYS A 14 -11.92 0.91 -8.59
N TRP A 15 -12.31 1.71 -9.60
CA TRP A 15 -11.93 3.12 -9.68
C TRP A 15 -12.58 3.97 -8.59
N GLY A 16 -13.87 3.78 -8.32
CA GLY A 16 -14.56 4.48 -7.25
C GLY A 16 -13.94 4.20 -5.88
N ASN A 17 -13.66 2.92 -5.59
CA ASN A 17 -12.97 2.54 -4.36
C ASN A 17 -11.53 3.05 -4.32
N ALA A 18 -10.78 2.97 -5.42
CA ALA A 18 -9.43 3.49 -5.48
C ALA A 18 -9.40 5.01 -5.22
N PHE A 19 -10.32 5.77 -5.81
CA PHE A 19 -10.45 7.21 -5.56
C PHE A 19 -10.74 7.50 -4.08
N TRP A 20 -11.69 6.76 -3.49
CA TRP A 20 -12.06 6.91 -2.09
C TRP A 20 -10.90 6.59 -1.14
N TYR A 21 -10.24 5.44 -1.33
CA TYR A 21 -9.12 5.03 -0.50
C TYR A 21 -7.89 5.93 -0.69
N ALA A 22 -7.59 6.35 -1.92
CA ALA A 22 -6.50 7.30 -2.18
C ALA A 22 -6.76 8.64 -1.48
N SER A 23 -7.96 9.20 -1.61
CA SER A 23 -8.32 10.48 -0.95
C SER A 23 -8.18 10.38 0.57
N ARG A 24 -8.77 9.33 1.17
CA ARG A 24 -8.67 9.09 2.61
C ARG A 24 -7.25 8.83 3.09
N GLY A 25 -6.47 8.10 2.29
CA GLY A 25 -5.09 7.77 2.58
C GLY A 25 -4.21 9.01 2.54
N LEU A 26 -4.37 9.85 1.52
CA LEU A 26 -3.64 11.10 1.37
C LEU A 26 -3.93 12.08 2.52
N CYS A 27 -5.18 12.24 2.96
CA CYS A 27 -5.49 13.07 4.12
C CYS A 27 -4.74 12.60 5.38
N ARG A 28 -4.67 11.28 5.61
CA ARG A 28 -3.99 10.68 6.77
C ARG A 28 -2.47 10.86 6.74
N VAL A 29 -1.88 10.82 5.56
CA VAL A 29 -0.44 11.02 5.39
C VAL A 29 -0.08 12.50 5.51
N TYR A 30 -0.84 13.36 4.83
CA TYR A 30 -0.59 14.80 4.75
C TYR A 30 -0.83 15.50 6.09
N ASP A 31 -1.99 15.29 6.71
CA ASP A 31 -2.36 15.88 7.99
C ASP A 31 -3.04 14.85 8.91
N PRO A 32 -2.24 13.98 9.56
CA PRO A 32 -2.78 13.01 10.51
C PRO A 32 -3.43 13.68 11.74
N LEU A 33 -3.01 14.89 12.12
CA LEU A 33 -3.57 15.58 13.29
C LEU A 33 -5.01 16.00 13.04
N MET A 34 -5.28 16.59 11.88
CA MET A 34 -6.64 16.89 11.45
C MET A 34 -7.49 15.62 11.42
N VAL A 35 -6.97 14.52 10.86
CA VAL A 35 -7.73 13.26 10.76
C VAL A 35 -8.01 12.66 12.14
N ILE A 36 -7.06 12.70 13.09
CA ILE A 36 -7.31 12.31 14.48
C ILE A 36 -8.45 13.15 15.07
N GLY A 37 -8.43 14.47 14.81
CA GLY A 37 -9.47 15.40 15.25
C GLY A 37 -10.88 15.06 14.74
N TRP A 38 -11.01 14.48 13.54
CA TRP A 38 -12.31 14.05 13.00
C TRP A 38 -12.93 12.87 13.76
N PHE A 39 -12.11 11.97 14.30
CA PHE A 39 -12.56 10.74 14.96
C PHE A 39 -12.59 10.84 16.48
N ARG A 40 -11.94 11.86 17.04
CA ARG A 40 -11.81 11.99 18.49
C ARG A 40 -13.16 12.37 19.12
N PRO A 41 -13.60 11.65 20.18
CA PRO A 41 -14.79 12.02 20.92
C PRO A 41 -14.69 13.45 21.48
N PRO A 42 -15.80 14.21 21.55
CA PRO A 42 -15.80 15.57 22.09
C PRO A 42 -15.17 15.70 23.48
N VAL A 43 -15.37 14.70 24.34
CA VAL A 43 -14.82 14.66 25.71
C VAL A 43 -13.29 14.55 25.75
N GLU A 44 -12.65 14.07 24.69
CA GLU A 44 -11.20 13.88 24.59
C GLU A 44 -10.49 15.00 23.81
N THR A 45 -11.22 16.00 23.29
CA THR A 45 -10.67 17.08 22.45
C THR A 45 -9.56 17.90 23.11
N HIS A 46 -9.53 17.93 24.45
CA HIS A 46 -8.51 18.60 25.24
C HIS A 46 -7.17 17.84 25.29
N LEU A 47 -7.15 16.55 24.93
CA LEU A 47 -5.93 15.73 24.89
C LEU A 47 -5.09 16.09 23.67
N LYS A 48 -3.77 15.98 23.78
CA LYS A 48 -2.88 16.06 22.60
C LYS A 48 -2.87 14.71 21.87
N ALA A 49 -2.64 14.74 20.56
CA ALA A 49 -2.40 13.50 19.83
C ALA A 49 -1.12 12.83 20.34
N SER A 50 -1.23 11.55 20.68
CA SER A 50 -0.08 10.73 21.04
C SER A 50 0.71 10.32 19.79
N ASP A 51 1.98 9.98 19.99
CA ASP A 51 2.82 9.44 18.92
C ASP A 51 2.19 8.19 18.30
N LEU A 52 1.58 7.33 19.13
CA LEU A 52 0.92 6.10 18.67
C LEU A 52 -0.28 6.40 17.76
N GLU A 53 -1.11 7.40 18.09
CA GLU A 53 -2.21 7.81 17.21
C GLU A 53 -1.69 8.36 15.88
N LEU A 54 -0.66 9.21 15.92
CA LEU A 54 -0.04 9.76 14.72
C LEU A 54 0.53 8.66 13.81
N TYR A 55 1.18 7.66 14.38
CA TYR A 55 1.68 6.50 13.65
C TYR A 55 0.58 5.65 13.07
N ASN A 56 -0.44 5.31 13.86
CA ASN A 56 -1.53 4.46 13.39
C ASN A 56 -2.25 5.14 12.23
N VAL A 57 -2.54 6.44 12.34
CA VAL A 57 -3.22 7.20 11.29
C VAL A 57 -2.35 7.30 10.04
N ARG A 58 -1.07 7.65 10.16
CA ARG A 58 -0.17 7.71 8.98
C ARG A 58 0.01 6.35 8.32
N THR A 59 0.18 5.29 9.10
CA THR A 59 0.37 3.92 8.60
C THR A 59 -0.89 3.42 7.91
N ASP A 60 -2.07 3.63 8.51
CA ASP A 60 -3.36 3.38 7.85
C ASP A 60 -3.48 4.16 6.53
N GLY A 61 -2.99 5.41 6.49
CA GLY A 61 -2.93 6.21 5.28
C GLY A 61 -2.16 5.55 4.14
N TRP A 62 -0.97 5.05 4.42
CA TRP A 62 -0.15 4.34 3.43
C TRP A 62 -0.76 3.00 2.99
N CYS A 63 -1.41 2.28 3.92
CA CYS A 63 -2.17 1.08 3.60
C CYS A 63 -3.30 1.37 2.60
N LEU A 64 -4.07 2.44 2.81
CA LEU A 64 -5.14 2.85 1.91
C LEU A 64 -4.63 3.27 0.53
N ILE A 65 -3.50 3.99 0.46
CA ILE A 65 -2.87 4.35 -0.83
C ILE A 65 -2.42 3.09 -1.59
N SER A 66 -1.83 2.12 -0.89
CA SER A 66 -1.41 0.84 -1.48
C SER A 66 -2.61 0.01 -1.96
N LEU A 67 -3.70 -0.01 -1.19
CA LEU A 67 -4.94 -0.66 -1.59
C LEU A 67 -5.55 -0.01 -2.83
N ALA A 68 -5.58 1.33 -2.89
CA ALA A 68 -6.04 2.07 -4.05
C ALA A 68 -5.23 1.72 -5.31
N ALA A 69 -3.90 1.73 -5.22
CA ALA A 69 -3.03 1.35 -6.33
C ALA A 69 -3.26 -0.12 -6.76
N SER A 70 -3.46 -1.04 -5.81
CA SER A 70 -3.74 -2.45 -6.08
C SER A 70 -5.06 -2.63 -6.85
N LEU A 71 -6.10 -1.88 -6.49
CA LEU A 71 -7.39 -1.88 -7.18
C LEU A 71 -7.26 -1.36 -8.62
N LEU A 72 -6.41 -0.35 -8.87
CA LEU A 72 -6.14 0.12 -10.23
C LEU A 72 -5.43 -0.96 -11.08
N VAL A 73 -4.50 -1.70 -10.49
CA VAL A 73 -3.84 -2.83 -11.17
C VAL A 73 -4.85 -3.93 -11.49
N LEU A 74 -5.68 -4.34 -10.52
CA LEU A 74 -6.72 -5.35 -10.70
C LEU A 74 -7.71 -4.95 -11.81
N SER A 75 -8.19 -3.72 -11.76
CA SER A 75 -9.11 -3.14 -12.71
C SER A 75 -8.58 -3.19 -14.15
N ARG A 76 -7.30 -2.85 -14.33
CA ARG A 76 -6.62 -2.93 -15.64
C ARG A 76 -6.38 -4.37 -16.08
N ALA A 77 -5.95 -5.24 -15.17
CA ALA A 77 -5.69 -6.65 -15.46
C ALA A 77 -6.95 -7.34 -15.98
N TYR A 78 -8.06 -7.23 -15.26
CA TYR A 78 -9.32 -7.84 -15.65
C TYR A 78 -9.85 -7.28 -16.99
N SER A 79 -9.84 -5.95 -17.15
CA SER A 79 -10.28 -5.28 -18.38
C SER A 79 -9.52 -5.76 -19.63
N ARG A 80 -8.24 -6.12 -19.47
CA ARG A 80 -7.33 -6.51 -20.56
C ARG A 80 -7.20 -8.03 -20.74
N GLY A 81 -8.05 -8.81 -20.09
CA GLY A 81 -8.12 -10.26 -20.30
C GLY A 81 -7.35 -11.09 -19.27
N GLY A 82 -7.04 -10.52 -18.10
CA GLY A 82 -6.51 -11.24 -16.95
C GLY A 82 -5.14 -10.78 -16.48
N LEU A 83 -4.63 -11.48 -15.46
CA LEU A 83 -3.28 -11.26 -14.95
C LEU A 83 -2.25 -11.69 -16.00
N ASN A 84 -1.29 -10.81 -16.23
CA ASN A 84 -0.12 -11.08 -17.06
C ASN A 84 1.13 -10.57 -16.35
N ARG A 85 2.31 -10.81 -16.93
CA ARG A 85 3.59 -10.39 -16.36
C ARG A 85 3.62 -8.91 -15.96
N SER A 86 3.13 -8.00 -16.79
CA SER A 86 3.14 -6.56 -16.51
C SER A 86 2.27 -6.21 -15.30
N TYR A 87 1.08 -6.80 -15.20
CA TYR A 87 0.19 -6.57 -14.06
C TYR A 87 0.70 -7.24 -12.77
N SER A 88 1.29 -8.43 -12.87
CA SER A 88 1.97 -9.07 -11.73
C SER A 88 3.13 -8.21 -11.23
N LYS A 89 3.96 -7.67 -12.13
CA LYS A 89 5.04 -6.74 -11.77
C LYS A 89 4.50 -5.47 -11.11
N ALA A 90 3.43 -4.89 -11.65
CA ALA A 90 2.81 -3.70 -11.07
C ALA A 90 2.26 -3.98 -9.66
N PHE A 91 1.58 -5.11 -9.47
CA PHE A 91 1.06 -5.51 -8.15
C PHE A 91 2.18 -5.75 -7.15
N ILE A 92 3.26 -6.43 -7.55
CA ILE A 92 4.45 -6.64 -6.70
C ILE A 92 5.09 -5.30 -6.34
N ALA A 93 5.21 -4.37 -7.28
CA ALA A 93 5.74 -3.04 -7.00
C ALA A 93 4.89 -2.28 -5.98
N VAL A 94 3.55 -2.39 -6.05
CA VAL A 94 2.64 -1.83 -5.06
C VAL A 94 2.82 -2.50 -3.69
N SER A 95 2.99 -3.82 -3.64
CA SER A 95 3.28 -4.55 -2.39
C SER A 95 4.64 -4.13 -1.79
N ILE A 96 5.69 -3.96 -2.60
CA ILE A 96 6.98 -3.45 -2.13
C ILE A 96 6.81 -2.05 -1.53
N PHE A 97 6.10 -1.16 -2.23
CA PHE A 97 5.80 0.18 -1.73
C PHE A 97 5.05 0.14 -0.38
N HIS A 98 4.07 -0.75 -0.25
CA HIS A 98 3.35 -0.98 0.99
C HIS A 98 4.28 -1.41 2.14
N HIS A 99 5.17 -2.37 1.89
CA HIS A 99 6.11 -2.84 2.90
C HIS A 99 7.12 -1.76 3.29
N ILE A 100 7.63 -0.98 2.34
CA ILE A 100 8.56 0.12 2.65
C ILE A 100 7.88 1.16 3.55
N THR A 101 6.67 1.60 3.19
CA THR A 101 5.97 2.65 3.91
C THR A 101 5.53 2.21 5.31
N THR A 102 5.08 0.97 5.46
CA THR A 102 4.75 0.38 6.78
C THR A 102 6.01 0.16 7.64
N MET A 103 7.12 -0.30 7.05
CA MET A 103 8.42 -0.41 7.72
C MET A 103 8.89 0.95 8.24
N MET A 104 8.84 1.99 7.41
CA MET A 104 9.23 3.34 7.80
C MET A 104 8.38 3.85 8.97
N GLY A 105 7.06 3.63 8.93
CA GLY A 105 6.17 3.95 10.05
C GLY A 105 6.57 3.22 11.33
N ALA A 106 6.73 1.90 11.26
CA ALA A 106 7.09 1.07 12.41
C ALA A 106 8.45 1.48 12.99
N TYR A 107 9.42 1.83 12.13
CA TYR A 107 10.74 2.28 12.54
C TYR A 107 10.70 3.58 13.36
N GLN A 108 9.81 4.54 13.01
CA GLN A 108 9.69 5.78 13.78
C GLN A 108 9.27 5.53 15.23
N HIS A 109 8.50 4.46 15.49
CA HIS A 109 8.17 4.02 16.84
C HIS A 109 9.26 3.16 17.45
N TYR A 110 9.75 2.18 16.69
CA TYR A 110 10.74 1.21 17.14
C TYR A 110 12.03 1.86 17.68
N LYS A 111 12.45 3.00 17.11
CA LYS A 111 13.65 3.74 17.53
C LYS A 111 13.49 4.46 18.88
N LEU A 112 12.27 4.59 19.41
CA LEU A 112 12.01 5.23 20.69
C LEU A 112 12.03 4.18 21.79
N ASP A 113 12.85 4.37 22.83
CA ASP A 113 12.99 3.40 23.93
C ASP A 113 11.64 3.07 24.59
N SER A 114 10.74 4.05 24.69
CA SER A 114 9.39 3.89 25.24
C SER A 114 8.44 3.06 24.35
N HIS A 115 8.80 2.79 23.09
CA HIS A 115 7.96 2.10 22.10
C HIS A 115 8.67 0.87 21.49
N TYR A 116 9.78 0.44 22.08
CA TYR A 116 10.50 -0.76 21.68
C TYR A 116 9.70 -2.03 22.05
N THR A 117 8.84 -2.46 21.13
CA THR A 117 7.96 -3.61 21.32
C THR A 117 8.20 -4.68 20.26
N LYS A 118 7.77 -5.92 20.57
CA LYS A 118 7.80 -7.02 19.59
C LYS A 118 6.97 -6.70 18.34
N ALA A 119 5.85 -6.01 18.49
CA ALA A 119 5.02 -5.59 17.35
C ALA A 119 5.78 -4.63 16.43
N MET A 120 6.48 -3.64 16.99
CA MET A 120 7.28 -2.69 16.20
C MET A 120 8.50 -3.38 15.55
N TRP A 121 9.14 -4.30 16.27
CA TRP A 121 10.21 -5.14 15.70
C TRP A 121 9.73 -5.93 14.47
N ILE A 122 8.58 -6.60 14.58
CA ILE A 122 7.96 -7.33 13.45
C ILE A 122 7.67 -6.35 12.32
N GLY A 123 7.06 -5.20 12.64
CA GLY A 123 6.74 -4.16 11.67
C GLY A 123 7.94 -3.64 10.90
N VAL A 124 9.13 -3.60 11.50
CA VAL A 124 10.37 -3.22 10.80
C VAL A 124 10.92 -4.39 9.99
N TRP A 125 11.26 -5.50 10.67
CA TRP A 125 12.11 -6.53 10.05
C TRP A 125 11.36 -7.47 9.12
N VAL A 126 10.09 -7.77 9.38
CA VAL A 126 9.29 -8.59 8.45
C VAL A 126 9.00 -7.79 7.17
N ASN A 127 8.69 -6.50 7.28
CA ASN A 127 8.50 -5.67 6.09
C ASN A 127 9.82 -5.47 5.31
N ALA A 128 10.96 -5.31 5.98
CA ALA A 128 12.26 -5.29 5.31
C ALA A 128 12.51 -6.58 4.50
N PHE A 129 12.23 -7.73 5.11
CA PHE A 129 12.33 -9.03 4.43
C PHE A 129 11.38 -9.13 3.23
N LEU A 130 10.11 -8.73 3.39
CA LEU A 130 9.12 -8.77 2.30
C LEU A 130 9.47 -7.81 1.16
N THR A 131 10.03 -6.64 1.46
CA THR A 131 10.59 -5.72 0.46
C THR A 131 11.72 -6.40 -0.34
N ALA A 132 12.65 -7.08 0.33
CA ALA A 132 13.75 -7.77 -0.33
C ALA A 132 13.26 -8.92 -1.22
N VAL A 133 12.38 -9.78 -0.70
CA VAL A 133 11.75 -10.88 -1.46
C VAL A 133 10.99 -10.34 -2.67
N GLY A 134 10.18 -9.29 -2.48
CA GLY A 134 9.48 -8.62 -3.57
C GLY A 134 10.42 -8.11 -4.65
N GLY A 135 11.54 -7.49 -4.25
CA GLY A 135 12.58 -7.02 -5.17
C GLY A 135 13.19 -8.15 -6.01
N ILE A 136 13.50 -9.29 -5.38
CA ILE A 136 14.02 -10.48 -6.08
C ILE A 136 13.00 -10.99 -7.10
N VAL A 137 11.73 -11.14 -6.72
CA VAL A 137 10.67 -11.61 -7.64
C VAL A 137 10.47 -10.61 -8.79
N LEU A 138 10.43 -9.31 -8.50
CA LEU A 138 10.28 -8.26 -9.51
C LEU A 138 11.44 -8.27 -10.52
N GLY A 139 12.66 -8.48 -10.04
CA GLY A 139 13.88 -8.64 -10.85
C GLY A 139 13.84 -9.90 -11.71
N GLY A 140 13.49 -11.05 -11.12
CA GLY A 140 13.36 -12.33 -11.84
C GLY A 140 12.35 -12.27 -12.99
N LEU A 141 11.20 -11.63 -12.77
CA LEU A 141 10.20 -11.38 -13.83
C LEU A 141 10.71 -10.45 -14.95
N GLY A 142 11.79 -9.69 -14.71
CA GLY A 142 12.47 -8.85 -15.71
C GLY A 142 13.52 -9.59 -16.53
N SER A 143 14.15 -10.63 -15.98
CA SER A 143 15.26 -11.35 -16.62
C SER A 143 14.83 -12.27 -17.76
N ASP A 144 13.60 -12.78 -17.72
CA ASP A 144 13.05 -13.69 -18.74
C ASP A 144 12.87 -13.06 -20.14
N SER A 145 12.87 -11.73 -20.26
CA SER A 145 12.87 -11.07 -21.57
C SER A 145 14.25 -11.08 -22.24
N VAL A 146 15.32 -11.17 -21.46
CA VAL A 146 16.70 -11.19 -21.98
C VAL A 146 17.09 -12.61 -22.43
N SER A 147 16.59 -13.65 -21.74
CA SER A 147 16.89 -15.05 -22.10
C SER A 147 16.23 -15.47 -23.42
N ARG A 148 15.03 -14.98 -23.75
CA ARG A 148 14.37 -15.28 -25.05
C ARG A 148 15.00 -14.58 -26.25
N GLN A 149 15.72 -13.46 -26.04
CA GLN A 149 16.42 -12.76 -27.13
C GLN A 149 17.73 -13.44 -27.53
N LYS A 150 18.27 -14.35 -26.72
CA LYS A 150 19.53 -15.06 -27.00
C LYS A 150 19.33 -16.38 -27.77
N ILE A 151 18.11 -16.72 -28.16
CA ILE A 151 17.77 -17.97 -28.88
C ILE A 151 17.02 -17.66 -30.19
N ALA A 152 17.29 -16.51 -30.80
CA ALA A 152 16.79 -16.14 -32.14
C ALA A 152 17.96 -15.97 -33.09
#